data_AF-A0A914ZHT4-F1
#
_entry.id   AF-A0A914ZHT4-F1
#
_cell.length_a   1.000
_cell.length_b   1.000
_cell.length_c   1.000
_cell.angle_alpha   90.00
_cell.angle_beta   90.00
_cell.angle_gamma   90.00
#
_symmetry.space_group_name_H-M   'P 1'
#
loop_
_entity.id
_entity.type
_entity.pdbx_description
1 polymer ?
#
loop_
_entity_poly.entity_id
_entity_poly.type
_entity_poly.pdbx_seq_one_letter_code
_entity_poly.pdbx_strand_id
1 'polypeptide(L)' 'FEKALQIAEEILPRGPFAVKAAKSAIDHGMQIDLTNGLLLEKEYYSMTMQTKDRLEGLKAFLEKRPPAFKGE' A
#
# COMPACT_ATOMS: atom_id res chain seq x y z
N PHE A 1 4.14 14.67 20.76
CA PHE A 1 4.17 14.23 19.34
C PHE A 1 4.98 12.96 19.10
N GLU A 2 5.72 12.45 20.09
CA GLU A 2 6.58 11.25 19.95
C GLU A 2 5.85 10.03 19.34
N LYS A 3 4.64 9.71 19.83
CA LYS A 3 3.87 8.59 19.30
C LYS A 3 3.45 8.76 17.84
N ALA A 4 3.17 9.99 17.41
CA ALA A 4 2.82 10.27 16.02
C ALA A 4 4.03 10.05 15.09
N LEU A 5 5.23 10.43 15.53
CA LEU A 5 6.46 10.21 14.78
C LEU A 5 6.80 8.72 14.68
N GLN A 6 6.64 7.95 15.77
CA GLN A 6 6.84 6.49 15.73
C GLN A 6 5.93 5.81 14.69
N ILE A 7 4.65 6.19 14.64
CA ILE A 7 3.72 5.63 13.64
C ILE A 7 4.14 6.04 12.22
N ALA A 8 4.59 7.27 12.03
CA ALA A 8 5.09 7.71 10.73
C ALA A 8 6.32 6.90 10.30
N GLU A 9 7.26 6.63 11.21
CA GLU A 9 8.43 5.79 10.96
C GLU A 9 8.08 4.35 10.56
N GLU A 10 6.97 3.80 11.06
CA GLU A 10 6.48 2.47 10.65
C GLU A 10 5.88 2.46 9.23
N ILE A 11 5.31 3.59 8.78
CA ILE A 11 4.64 3.73 7.48
C ILE A 11 5.62 4.11 6.37
N LEU A 12 6.57 5.01 6.66
CA LEU A 12 7.56 5.52 5.70
C LEU A 12 8.31 4.45 4.87
N PRO A 13 8.73 3.29 5.42
CA PRO A 13 9.43 2.26 4.64
C PRO A 13 8.50 1.40 3.78
N ARG A 14 7.19 1.70 3.71
CA ARG A 14 6.23 0.98 2.86
C ARG A 14 6.15 1.63 1.47
N GLY A 15 5.64 0.88 0.49
CA GLY A 15 5.47 1.38 -0.87
C GLY A 15 4.50 2.57 -0.88
N PRO A 16 4.93 3.79 -1.28
CA PRO A 16 4.11 4.98 -1.15
C PRO A 16 2.85 4.92 -2.01
N PHE A 17 2.90 4.26 -3.17
CA PHE A 17 1.71 4.04 -4.00
C PHE A 17 0.73 3.06 -3.34
N ALA A 18 1.23 1.99 -2.73
CA ALA A 18 0.42 1.00 -2.03
C ALA A 18 -0.27 1.61 -0.80
N VAL A 19 0.42 2.42 0.00
CA VAL A 19 -0.16 3.11 1.16
C VAL A 19 -1.28 4.07 0.73
N LYS A 20 -1.07 4.84 -0.34
CA LYS A 20 -2.10 5.72 -0.90
C LYS A 20 -3.32 4.93 -1.38
N ALA A 21 -3.10 3.88 -2.17
CA ALA A 21 -4.16 3.03 -2.69
C ALA A 21 -4.97 2.38 -1.56
N ALA A 22 -4.31 1.85 -0.53
CA ALA A 22 -4.96 1.26 0.64
C ALA A 22 -5.84 2.29 1.38
N LYS A 23 -5.32 3.51 1.60
CA LYS A 23 -6.08 4.57 2.26
C LYS A 23 -7.32 4.97 1.44
N SER A 24 -7.18 5.13 0.12
CA SER A 24 -8.31 5.42 -0.76
C SER A 24 -9.34 4.29 -0.81
N ALA A 25 -8.90 3.04 -0.82
CA ALA A 25 -9.80 1.89 -0.78
C ALA A 25 -10.62 1.84 0.51
N ILE A 26 -10.00 2.12 1.66
CA ILE A 26 -10.69 2.20 2.95
C ILE A 26 -11.69 3.36 2.96
N ASP A 27 -11.25 4.57 2.61
CA ASP A 27 -12.08 5.77 2.71
C ASP A 27 -13.33 5.68 1.82
N HIS A 28 -13.19 5.16 0.60
CA HIS A 28 -14.31 5.00 -0.33
C HIS A 28 -15.11 3.71 -0.07
N GLY A 29 -14.44 2.61 0.28
CA GLY A 29 -15.08 1.32 0.53
C GLY A 29 -16.00 1.34 1.75
N MET A 30 -15.71 2.18 2.75
CA MET A 30 -16.59 2.37 3.91
C MET A 30 -17.93 3.06 3.60
N GLN A 31 -18.08 3.66 2.41
CA GLN A 31 -19.30 4.39 2.02
C GLN A 31 -20.26 3.57 1.16
N ILE A 32 -19.93 2.31 0.86
CA ILE A 32 -20.68 1.45 -0.06
C ILE A 32 -20.96 0.09 0.58
N ASP A 33 -21.84 -0.71 -0.03
CA ASP A 33 -22.09 -2.06 0.45
C ASP A 33 -20.86 -2.97 0.24
N LEU A 34 -20.83 -4.07 0.99
CA LEU A 34 -19.71 -5.00 0.98
C LEU A 34 -19.34 -5.51 -0.41
N THR A 35 -20.32 -5.79 -1.27
CA THR A 35 -20.05 -6.35 -2.59
C THR A 35 -19.30 -5.36 -3.47
N ASN A 36 -19.78 -4.12 -3.50
CA ASN A 36 -19.11 -3.04 -4.23
C ASN A 36 -17.79 -2.64 -3.57
N GLY A 37 -17.69 -2.70 -2.24
CA GLY A 37 -16.45 -2.51 -1.48
C GLY A 37 -15.35 -3.49 -1.89
N LEU A 38 -15.67 -4.77 -2.02
CA LEU A 38 -14.73 -5.80 -2.46
C LEU A 38 -14.28 -5.60 -3.92
N LEU A 39 -15.19 -5.17 -4.80
CA LEU A 39 -14.84 -4.83 -6.18
C LEU A 39 -13.88 -3.63 -6.24
N LEU A 40 -14.18 -2.58 -5.46
CA LEU A 40 -13.34 -1.40 -5.36
C LEU A 40 -11.94 -1.71 -4.81
N GLU A 41 -11.85 -2.54 -3.77
CA GLU A 41 -10.58 -3.01 -3.22
C GLU A 41 -9.75 -3.74 -4.29
N LYS A 42 -10.39 -4.61 -5.08
CA LYS A 42 -9.74 -5.32 -6.18
C LYS A 42 -9.20 -4.37 -7.26
N GLU A 43 -9.93 -3.30 -7.59
CA GLU A 43 -9.46 -2.27 -8.54
C GLU A 43 -8.22 -1.56 -8.02
N TYR A 44 -8.25 -1.05 -6.79
CA TYR A 44 -7.09 -0.39 -6.17
C TYR A 44 -5.89 -1.35 -6.05
N TYR A 45 -6.12 -2.60 -5.68
CA TYR A 45 -5.07 -3.62 -5.65
C TYR A 45 -4.44 -3.81 -7.04
N SER A 46 -5.26 -3.91 -8.09
CA SER A 46 -4.79 -4.09 -9.46
C SER A 46 -3.88 -2.96 -9.93
N MET A 47 -4.13 -1.72 -9.48
CA MET A 47 -3.26 -0.58 -9.77
C MET A 47 -1.85 -0.77 -9.15
N THR A 48 -1.77 -1.30 -7.92
CA THR A 48 -0.47 -1.58 -7.28
C THR A 48 0.31 -2.67 -8.00
N MET A 49 -0.36 -3.59 -8.71
CA MET A 49 0.29 -4.71 -9.41
C MET A 49 1.22 -4.28 -10.53
N GLN A 50 0.97 -3.11 -11.13
CA GLN A 50 1.73 -2.59 -12.26
C GLN A 50 2.95 -1.76 -11.84
N THR A 51 3.11 -1.49 -10.55
CA THR A 51 4.22 -0.67 -10.01
C THR A 51 5.54 -1.45 -9.95
N LYS A 52 6.65 -0.74 -10.15
CA LYS A 52 8.00 -1.28 -9.92
C LYS A 52 8.22 -1.56 -8.44
N ASP A 53 7.61 -0.79 -7.56
CA ASP A 53 7.65 -1.01 -6.11
C ASP A 53 7.15 -2.39 -5.72
N ARG A 54 6.12 -2.94 -6.39
CA ARG A 54 5.70 -4.32 -6.14
C ARG A 54 6.80 -5.31 -6.47
N LEU A 55 7.46 -5.16 -7.62
CA LEU A 55 8.53 -6.06 -8.05
C LEU A 55 9.71 -6.01 -7.08
N GLU A 56 10.09 -4.80 -6.64
CA GLU A 56 11.11 -4.59 -5.62
C GLU A 56 10.71 -5.20 -4.27
N GLY A 57 9.46 -5.05 -3.84
CA GLY A 57 8.96 -5.67 -2.61
C GLY A 57 9.07 -7.20 -2.63
N LEU A 58 8.70 -7.83 -3.75
CA LEU A 58 8.84 -9.28 -3.94
C LEU A 58 10.31 -9.72 -3.97
N LYS A 59 11.16 -8.95 -4.66
CA LYS A 59 12.60 -9.22 -4.75
C LYS A 59 13.28 -9.09 -3.39
N ALA A 60 13.03 -8.00 -2.68
CA ALA A 60 13.58 -7.75 -1.35
C ALA A 60 13.12 -8.80 -0.33
N PHE A 61 11.86 -9.25 -0.42
CA PHE A 61 11.35 -10.36 0.39
C PHE A 61 12.11 -11.66 0.12
N LEU A 62 12.30 -12.02 -1.17
CA LEU A 62 13.06 -13.21 -1.57
C LEU A 62 14.52 -13.13 -1.10
N GLU A 63 15.13 -11.96 -1.20
CA GLU A 63 16.52 -11.67 -0.81
C GLU A 63 16.68 -11.41 0.70
N LYS A 64 15.59 -11.44 1.49
CA LYS A 64 15.56 -11.17 2.94
C LYS A 64 16.24 -9.85 3.34
N ARG A 65 16.07 -8.81 2.53
CA ARG A 65 16.58 -7.46 2.80
C ARG A 65 15.44 -6.44 2.88
N PRO A 66 15.68 -5.26 3.46
CA PRO A 66 14.73 -4.16 3.38
C PRO A 66 14.46 -3.76 1.91
N PRO A 67 13.20 -3.54 1.52
CA PRO A 67 12.85 -3.04 0.19
C PRO A 67 13.21 -1.55 0.05
N ALA A 68 13.61 -1.16 -1.16
CA ALA A 68 13.88 0.24 -1.50
C ALA A 68 12.80 0.79 -2.44
N PHE A 69 11.66 1.20 -1.87
CA PHE A 69 10.55 1.76 -2.64
C PHE A 69 10.85 3.18 -3.14
N LYS A 70 10.45 3.48 -4.38
CA LYS A 70 10.64 4.78 -5.04
C LYS A 70 9.34 5.48 -5.41
N GLY A 71 8.20 4.78 -5.34
CA GLY A 71 6.91 5.30 -5.79
C GLY A 71 6.73 5.25 -7.31
N GLU A 72 7.31 4.24 -7.96
CA GLU A 72 7.22 3.97 -9.41
C GLU A 72 6.60 2.60 -9.68
#